data_AF-X6NGG6-F1
#
_entry.id   AF-X6NGG6-F1
#
_cell.length_a   1.000
_cell.length_b   1.000
_cell.length_c   1.000
_cell.angle_alpha   90.00
_cell.angle_beta   90.00
_cell.angle_gamma   90.00
#
_symmetry.space_group_name_H-M   'P 1'
#
loop_
_entity.id
_entity.type
_entity.pdbx_description
1 polymer ?
#
loop_
_entity_poly.entity_id
_entity_poly.type
_entity_poly.pdbx_seq_one_letter_code
_entity_poly.pdbx_strand_id
1 'polypeptide(L)'
;MYCTISREICTHPVISKKTGHIFEKDLIGKHLKLTGKCPVTEQDMTVEDLIEVKGYEAPSRPRPPTASSIPALLRSFQNEWDQLMLDSYNLKKHCEEIRQQLSHALYQYDAACRVIARLTQERDEALARLAETRENMASAIHVDEIRREAKHRPVSTMADVEMSDANEDANRKGTNINDIGLPPTNVEGEDFMGTHLPAEIRSSTTIHKEFADYISKHAE
;
A
#
# COMPACT_ATOMS: atom_id res chain seq x y z
N MET A 1 12.37 -31.78 12.09
CA MET A 1 11.71 -30.79 12.98
C MET A 1 12.65 -29.60 13.10
N TYR A 2 12.24 -28.40 12.69
CA TYR A 2 13.13 -27.23 12.62
C TYR A 2 12.87 -26.26 13.78
N CYS A 3 13.95 -25.65 14.28
CA CYS A 3 13.89 -24.61 15.28
C CYS A 3 13.36 -23.31 14.66
N THR A 4 12.45 -22.63 15.34
CA THR A 4 11.88 -21.37 14.83
C THR A 4 12.90 -20.23 14.83
N ILE A 5 13.88 -20.25 15.73
CA ILE A 5 14.91 -19.21 15.86
C ILE A 5 16.06 -19.44 14.89
N SER A 6 16.76 -20.58 14.99
CA SER A 6 17.93 -20.86 14.15
C SER A 6 17.59 -21.39 12.77
N ARG A 7 16.35 -21.85 12.54
CA ARG A 7 15.92 -22.57 11.33
C ARG A 7 16.71 -23.85 11.04
N GLU A 8 17.49 -24.32 12.01
CA GLU A 8 18.21 -25.57 11.94
C GLU A 8 17.37 -26.74 12.45
N ILE A 9 17.79 -27.96 12.15
CA ILE A 9 17.17 -29.17 12.67
C ILE A 9 17.40 -29.20 14.19
N CYS A 10 16.33 -29.32 14.97
CA CYS A 10 16.46 -29.42 16.42
C CYS A 10 17.19 -30.71 16.80
N THR A 11 18.05 -30.65 17.82
CA THR A 11 18.63 -31.80 18.52
C THR A 11 17.78 -32.19 19.73
N HIS A 12 17.38 -31.20 20.52
CA HIS A 12 16.51 -31.33 21.68
C HIS A 12 15.29 -30.42 21.50
N PRO A 13 14.29 -30.86 20.71
CA PRO A 13 13.12 -30.06 20.43
C PRO A 13 12.24 -29.87 21.67
N VAL A 14 11.87 -28.61 21.90
CA VAL A 14 10.87 -28.21 22.90
C VAL A 14 9.77 -27.40 22.24
N ILE A 15 8.53 -27.60 22.69
CA ILE A 15 7.35 -26.89 22.20
C ILE A 15 6.88 -25.94 23.29
N SER A 16 6.55 -24.71 22.91
CA SER A 16 5.86 -23.78 23.81
C SER A 16 4.37 -24.13 23.92
N LYS A 17 3.86 -24.28 25.15
CA LYS A 17 2.42 -24.48 25.41
C LYS A 17 1.54 -23.33 24.90
N LYS A 18 2.07 -22.10 24.93
CA LYS A 18 1.31 -20.88 24.62
C LYS A 18 1.24 -20.63 23.12
N THR A 19 2.37 -20.73 22.44
CA THR A 19 2.48 -20.33 21.03
C THR A 19 2.47 -21.52 20.07
N GLY A 20 2.70 -22.74 20.57
CA GLY A 20 2.80 -23.94 19.74
C GLY A 20 4.07 -24.01 18.88
N HIS A 21 4.98 -23.04 19.00
CA HIS A 21 6.23 -23.04 18.24
C HIS A 21 7.24 -24.04 18.78
N ILE A 22 8.05 -24.58 17.87
CA ILE A 22 9.11 -25.54 18.17
C ILE A 22 10.44 -24.78 18.26
N PHE A 23 11.17 -25.04 19.32
CA PHE A 23 12.46 -24.45 19.61
C PHE A 23 13.50 -25.51 19.97
N GLU A 24 14.77 -25.12 19.89
CA GLU A 24 15.86 -25.89 20.45
C GLU A 24 16.00 -25.53 21.93
N LYS A 25 16.05 -26.54 22.81
CA LYS A 25 16.05 -26.36 24.28
C LYS A 25 17.09 -25.34 24.76
N ASP A 26 18.32 -25.46 24.28
CA ASP A 26 19.42 -24.58 24.71
C ASP A 26 19.24 -23.14 24.24
N LEU A 27 18.73 -22.97 23.02
CA LEU A 27 18.58 -21.66 22.39
C LEU A 27 17.43 -20.87 23.02
N ILE A 28 16.27 -21.51 23.21
CA ILE A 28 15.15 -20.86 23.87
C ILE A 28 15.42 -20.62 25.35
N GLY A 29 16.12 -21.53 26.03
CA GLY A 29 16.52 -21.37 27.42
C GLY A 29 17.41 -20.15 27.62
N LYS A 30 18.35 -19.88 26.70
CA LYS A 30 19.18 -18.67 26.71
C LYS A 30 18.33 -17.41 26.45
N HIS A 31 17.44 -17.45 25.47
CA HIS A 31 16.58 -16.31 25.14
C HIS A 31 15.63 -15.94 26.29
N LEU A 32 14.97 -16.92 26.91
CA LEU A 32 14.07 -16.70 28.04
C LEU A 32 14.77 -16.11 29.26
N LYS A 33 16.06 -16.44 29.49
CA LYS A 33 16.85 -15.83 30.57
C LYS A 33 17.16 -14.35 30.32
N LEU A 34 17.23 -13.92 29.06
CA LEU A 34 17.54 -12.55 28.68
C LEU A 34 16.30 -11.66 28.62
N THR A 35 15.23 -12.17 28.01
CA THR A 35 14.04 -11.36 27.67
C THR A 35 12.80 -11.75 28.46
N GLY A 36 12.69 -13.02 28.91
CA GLY A 36 11.48 -13.54 29.57
C GLY A 36 10.25 -13.65 28.67
N LYS A 37 10.45 -13.51 27.35
CA LYS A 37 9.38 -13.46 26.34
C LYS A 37 9.65 -14.43 25.20
N CYS A 38 8.61 -14.77 24.46
CA CYS A 38 8.71 -15.57 23.25
C CYS A 38 9.42 -14.77 22.12
N PRO A 39 10.39 -15.35 21.40
CA PRO A 39 11.15 -14.65 20.36
C PRO A 39 10.37 -14.33 19.09
N VAL A 40 9.14 -14.87 18.93
CA VAL A 40 8.33 -14.71 17.72
C VAL A 40 7.09 -13.86 17.98
N THR A 41 6.36 -14.18 19.06
CA THR A 41 5.08 -13.54 19.38
C THR A 41 5.21 -12.49 20.48
N GLU A 42 6.40 -12.32 21.08
CA GLU A 42 6.67 -11.41 22.20
C GLU A 42 5.82 -11.64 23.46
N GLN A 43 5.13 -12.77 23.55
CA GLN A 43 4.31 -13.12 24.72
C GLN A 43 5.18 -13.57 25.90
N ASP A 44 4.79 -13.20 27.11
CA ASP A 44 5.48 -13.61 28.33
C ASP A 44 5.45 -15.14 28.49
N MET A 45 6.63 -15.73 28.63
CA MET A 45 6.82 -17.18 28.65
C MET A 45 7.95 -17.54 29.60
N THR A 46 7.75 -18.57 30.41
CA THR A 46 8.78 -19.08 31.32
C THR A 46 9.29 -20.44 30.84
N VAL A 47 10.39 -20.92 31.43
CA VAL A 47 10.99 -22.22 31.08
C VAL A 47 10.03 -23.39 31.37
N GLU A 48 9.11 -23.22 32.32
CA GLU A 48 8.09 -24.21 32.70
C GLU A 48 6.98 -24.36 31.66
N ASP A 49 6.80 -23.36 30.80
CA ASP A 49 5.86 -23.39 29.68
C ASP A 49 6.37 -24.24 28.51
N LEU A 50 7.62 -24.72 28.57
CA LEU A 50 8.23 -25.55 27.54
C LEU A 50 7.98 -27.04 27.81
N ILE A 51 7.57 -27.76 26.76
CA ILE A 51 7.37 -29.21 26.78
C ILE A 51 8.42 -29.86 25.88
N GLU A 52 9.18 -30.79 26.43
CA GLU A 52 10.11 -31.62 25.66
C GLU A 52 9.37 -32.64 24.80
N VAL A 53 9.78 -32.77 23.53
CA VAL A 53 9.21 -33.75 22.61
C VAL A 53 9.97 -35.07 22.76
N LYS A 54 9.32 -36.07 23.36
CA LYS A 54 9.88 -37.40 23.55
C LYS A 54 9.85 -38.21 22.25
N GLY A 55 10.85 -39.09 22.06
CA GLY A 55 10.91 -40.00 20.91
C GLY A 55 11.36 -39.35 19.60
N TYR A 56 11.83 -38.10 19.64
CA TYR A 56 12.46 -37.48 18.49
C TYR A 56 13.95 -37.82 18.45
N GLU A 57 14.37 -38.51 17.40
CA GLU A 57 15.77 -38.70 17.06
C GLU A 57 16.15 -37.74 15.95
N ALA A 58 17.11 -36.86 16.23
CA ALA A 58 17.56 -35.88 15.25
C ALA A 58 18.18 -36.61 14.05
N PRO A 59 17.72 -36.33 12.81
CA PRO A 59 18.31 -36.93 11.62
C PRO A 59 19.78 -36.51 11.53
N SER A 60 20.69 -37.47 11.71
CA SER A 60 22.12 -37.23 11.65
C SER A 60 22.59 -37.31 10.20
N ARG A 61 23.31 -36.27 9.74
CA ARG A 61 24.05 -36.35 8.49
C ARG A 61 25.33 -37.15 8.72
N PRO A 62 25.68 -38.14 7.88
CA PRO A 62 26.91 -38.89 8.03
C PRO A 62 28.11 -37.92 7.97
N ARG A 63 29.04 -38.10 8.90
CA ARG A 63 30.24 -37.25 8.97
C ARG A 63 31.07 -37.43 7.70
N PRO A 64 31.46 -36.36 6.98
CA PRO A 64 32.30 -36.50 5.82
C PRO A 64 33.68 -37.07 6.22
N PRO A 65 34.28 -37.96 5.42
CA PRO A 65 35.51 -38.69 5.77
C PRO A 65 36.72 -37.78 6.01
N THR A 66 36.69 -36.56 5.47
CA THR A 66 37.69 -35.52 5.67
C THR A 66 37.66 -34.90 7.07
N ALA A 67 36.56 -35.01 7.82
CA ALA A 67 36.39 -34.43 9.17
C ALA A 67 36.80 -35.39 10.31
N SER A 68 37.80 -36.24 10.07
CA SER A 68 38.26 -37.28 11.01
C SER A 68 39.55 -36.92 11.76
N SER A 69 40.32 -35.93 11.28
CA SER A 69 41.57 -35.48 11.92
C SER A 69 41.42 -34.10 12.56
N ILE A 70 42.16 -33.85 13.65
CA ILE A 70 42.16 -32.55 14.35
C ILE A 70 42.48 -31.39 13.39
N PRO A 71 43.49 -31.48 12.49
CA PRO A 71 43.76 -30.41 11.54
C PRO A 71 42.59 -30.12 10.59
N ALA A 72 41.87 -31.15 10.15
CA ALA A 72 40.72 -30.97 9.27
C ALA A 72 39.52 -30.34 9.99
N LEU A 73 39.31 -30.67 11.26
CA LEU A 73 38.26 -30.04 12.07
C LEU A 73 38.54 -28.56 12.31
N LEU A 74 39.78 -28.19 12.64
CA LEU A 74 40.18 -26.80 12.82
C LEU A 74 39.99 -25.99 11.52
N ARG A 75 40.33 -26.59 10.37
CA ARG A 75 40.09 -25.95 9.08
C ARG A 75 38.60 -25.78 8.78
N SER A 76 37.77 -26.76 9.15
CA SER A 76 36.31 -26.61 9.04
C SER A 76 35.80 -25.46 9.90
N PHE A 77 36.24 -25.35 11.17
CA PHE A 77 35.82 -24.25 12.04
C PHE A 77 36.28 -22.88 11.55
N GLN A 78 37.47 -22.78 10.97
CA GLN A 78 37.93 -21.56 10.31
C GLN A 78 37.01 -21.18 9.16
N ASN A 79 36.68 -22.13 8.27
CA ASN A 79 35.80 -21.87 7.14
C ASN A 79 34.39 -21.43 7.59
N GLU A 80 33.79 -22.10 8.58
CA GLU A 80 32.47 -21.75 9.11
C GLU A 80 32.48 -20.35 9.77
N TRP A 81 33.57 -20.01 10.47
CA TRP A 81 33.71 -18.69 11.07
C TRP A 81 33.89 -17.59 10.03
N ASP A 82 34.71 -17.83 9.01
CA ASP A 82 34.90 -16.89 7.90
C ASP A 82 33.57 -16.66 7.15
N GLN A 83 32.78 -17.72 6.92
CA GLN A 83 31.43 -17.62 6.36
C GLN A 83 30.51 -16.76 7.23
N LEU A 84 30.43 -17.05 8.54
CA LEU A 84 29.60 -16.29 9.48
C LEU A 84 29.99 -14.80 9.51
N MET A 85 31.28 -14.50 9.44
CA MET A 85 31.78 -13.13 9.40
C MET A 85 31.39 -12.40 8.11
N LEU A 86 31.53 -13.06 6.95
CA LEU A 86 31.09 -12.51 5.66
C LEU A 86 29.58 -12.30 5.61
N ASP A 87 28.80 -13.25 6.11
CA ASP A 87 27.34 -13.16 6.17
C ASP A 87 26.89 -12.03 7.10
N SER A 88 27.54 -11.90 8.27
CA SER A 88 27.27 -10.79 9.20
C SER A 88 27.58 -9.43 8.58
N TYR A 89 28.67 -9.34 7.80
CA TYR A 89 29.01 -8.13 7.07
C TYR A 89 27.99 -7.81 5.97
N ASN A 90 27.63 -8.80 5.15
CA ASN A 90 26.65 -8.66 4.07
C ASN A 90 25.27 -8.28 4.61
N LEU A 91 24.82 -8.89 5.70
CA LEU A 91 23.56 -8.57 6.34
C LEU A 91 23.54 -7.12 6.85
N LYS A 92 24.61 -6.67 7.52
CA LYS A 92 24.74 -5.27 7.96
C LYS A 92 24.75 -4.30 6.79
N LYS A 93 25.48 -4.62 5.72
CA LYS A 93 25.52 -3.82 4.49
C LYS A 93 24.13 -3.70 3.86
N HIS A 94 23.40 -4.82 3.77
CA HIS A 94 22.05 -4.84 3.21
C HIS A 94 21.05 -4.07 4.07
N CYS A 95 21.16 -4.13 5.40
CA CYS A 95 20.35 -3.31 6.30
C CYS A 95 20.56 -1.80 6.06
N GLU A 96 21.80 -1.37 5.86
CA GLU A 96 22.09 0.05 5.56
C GLU A 96 21.59 0.46 4.17
N GLU A 97 21.75 -0.42 3.18
CA GLU A 97 21.22 -0.20 1.83
C GLU A 97 19.70 -0.06 1.83
N ILE A 98 18.97 -0.97 2.48
CA ILE A 98 17.50 -0.88 2.61
C ILE A 98 17.11 0.41 3.34
N ARG A 99 17.85 0.81 4.37
CA ARG A 99 17.58 2.07 5.09
C ARG A 99 17.72 3.29 4.15
N GLN A 100 18.73 3.30 3.29
CA GLN A 100 18.92 4.35 2.30
C GLN A 100 17.82 4.33 1.22
N GLN A 101 17.48 3.15 0.69
CA GLN A 101 16.42 2.97 -0.30
C GLN A 101 15.05 3.40 0.27
N LEU A 102 14.73 3.01 1.51
CA LEU A 102 13.52 3.43 2.22
C LEU A 102 13.46 4.94 2.38
N SER A 103 14.57 5.58 2.77
CA SER A 103 14.64 7.03 2.91
C SER A 103 14.36 7.74 1.58
N HIS A 104 14.97 7.26 0.49
CA HIS A 104 14.73 7.78 -0.85
C HIS A 104 13.27 7.59 -1.30
N ALA A 105 12.67 6.42 -1.06
CA ALA A 105 11.26 6.16 -1.36
C ALA A 105 10.32 7.10 -0.60
N LEU A 106 10.60 7.39 0.68
CA LEU A 106 9.81 8.34 1.47
C LEU A 106 9.93 9.78 0.93
N TYR A 107 11.10 10.20 0.45
CA TYR A 107 11.25 11.51 -0.21
C TYR A 107 10.46 11.60 -1.51
N GLN A 108 10.49 10.54 -2.33
CA GLN A 108 9.69 10.49 -3.55
C GLN A 108 8.18 10.49 -3.25
N TYR A 109 7.76 9.78 -2.19
CA TYR A 109 6.37 9.79 -1.73
C TYR A 109 5.89 11.19 -1.33
N ASP A 110 6.66 11.93 -0.53
CA ASP A 110 6.30 13.32 -0.17
C ASP A 110 6.24 14.23 -1.41
N ALA A 111 7.20 14.10 -2.33
CA ALA A 111 7.18 14.84 -3.59
C ALA A 111 5.94 14.53 -4.43
N ALA A 112 5.55 13.26 -4.54
CA ALA A 112 4.34 12.83 -5.25
C ALA A 112 3.08 13.39 -4.58
N CYS A 113 2.99 13.36 -3.25
CA CYS A 113 1.88 13.96 -2.50
C CYS A 113 1.72 15.45 -2.80
N ARG A 114 2.82 16.21 -2.92
CA ARG A 114 2.77 17.63 -3.30
C ARG A 114 2.28 17.84 -4.73
N VAL A 115 2.68 16.98 -5.67
CA VAL A 115 2.20 17.03 -7.06
C VAL A 115 0.70 16.73 -7.10
N ILE A 116 0.25 15.69 -6.41
CA ILE A 116 -1.18 15.34 -6.32
C ILE A 116 -1.97 16.51 -5.73
N ALA A 117 -1.50 17.15 -4.65
CA ALA A 117 -2.18 18.30 -4.06
C ALA A 117 -2.33 19.47 -5.06
N ARG A 118 -1.28 19.79 -5.81
CA ARG A 118 -1.33 20.83 -6.86
C ARG A 118 -2.29 20.46 -7.98
N LEU A 119 -2.19 19.24 -8.51
CA LEU A 119 -3.08 18.76 -9.57
C LEU A 119 -4.55 18.73 -9.12
N THR A 120 -4.79 18.42 -7.84
CA THR A 120 -6.13 18.46 -7.24
C THR A 120 -6.66 19.88 -7.23
N GLN A 121 -5.84 20.86 -6.83
CA GLN A 121 -6.21 22.28 -6.87
C GLN A 121 -6.47 22.77 -8.29
N GLU A 122 -5.58 22.48 -9.25
CA GLU A 122 -5.73 22.87 -10.65
C GLU A 122 -7.00 22.26 -11.28
N ARG A 123 -7.29 20.98 -10.96
CA ARG A 123 -8.54 20.33 -11.36
C ARG A 123 -9.75 21.05 -10.78
N ASP A 124 -9.75 21.36 -9.49
CA ASP A 124 -10.87 22.00 -8.82
C ASP A 124 -11.12 23.42 -9.37
N GLU A 125 -10.06 24.18 -9.65
CA GLU A 125 -10.15 25.47 -10.35
C GLU A 125 -10.73 25.35 -11.76
N ALA A 126 -10.29 24.34 -12.54
CA ALA A 126 -10.81 24.10 -13.87
C ALA A 126 -12.30 23.74 -13.85
N LEU A 127 -12.73 22.90 -12.90
CA LEU A 127 -14.13 22.55 -12.70
C LEU A 127 -14.98 23.78 -12.30
N ALA A 128 -14.46 24.64 -11.42
CA ALA A 128 -15.14 25.88 -11.06
C ALA A 128 -15.34 26.82 -12.26
N ARG A 129 -14.30 27.00 -13.10
CA ARG A 129 -14.40 27.78 -14.35
C ARG A 129 -15.39 27.17 -15.34
N LEU A 130 -15.45 25.83 -15.44
CA LEU A 130 -16.43 25.15 -16.29
C LEU A 130 -17.87 25.34 -15.77
N ALA A 131 -18.07 25.34 -14.45
CA ALA A 131 -19.38 25.64 -13.85
C ALA A 131 -19.81 27.09 -14.14
N GLU A 132 -18.90 28.06 -13.96
CA GLU A 132 -19.15 29.47 -14.25
C GLU A 132 -19.48 29.71 -15.74
N THR A 133 -18.72 29.11 -16.65
CA THR A 133 -19.00 29.22 -18.10
C THR A 133 -20.33 28.56 -18.48
N ARG A 134 -20.69 27.43 -17.87
CA ARG A 134 -22.03 26.83 -18.03
C ARG A 134 -23.15 27.75 -17.56
N GLU A 135 -22.99 28.38 -16.40
CA GLU A 135 -23.98 29.34 -15.87
C GLU A 135 -24.09 30.58 -16.76
N ASN A 136 -22.96 31.13 -17.21
CA ASN A 136 -22.92 32.25 -18.15
C ASN A 136 -23.55 31.89 -19.51
N MET A 137 -23.37 30.67 -20.00
CA MET A 137 -24.04 30.19 -21.21
C MET A 137 -25.55 30.00 -21.01
N ALA A 138 -25.97 29.41 -19.89
CA ALA A 138 -27.39 29.22 -19.58
C ALA A 138 -28.12 30.56 -19.45
N SER A 139 -27.51 31.54 -18.79
CA SER A 139 -28.04 32.90 -18.70
C SER A 139 -28.05 33.62 -20.05
N ALA A 140 -27.01 33.48 -20.88
CA ALA A 140 -27.00 34.03 -22.24
C ALA A 140 -28.12 33.45 -23.12
N ILE A 141 -28.36 32.13 -23.03
CA ILE A 141 -29.47 31.47 -23.74
C ILE A 141 -30.81 32.01 -23.23
N HIS A 142 -31.00 32.14 -21.92
CA HIS A 142 -32.24 32.68 -21.36
C HIS A 142 -32.50 34.14 -21.78
N VAL A 143 -31.46 34.98 -21.81
CA VAL A 143 -31.54 36.37 -22.28
C VAL A 143 -31.88 36.43 -23.77
N ASP A 144 -31.29 35.56 -24.58
CA ASP A 144 -31.62 35.44 -26.01
C ASP A 144 -33.06 34.96 -26.23
N GLU A 145 -33.57 34.07 -25.38
CA GLU A 145 -34.94 33.56 -25.44
C GLU A 145 -35.94 34.68 -25.10
N ILE A 146 -35.71 35.43 -24.02
CA ILE A 146 -36.48 36.64 -23.66
C ILE A 146 -36.42 37.67 -24.80
N ARG A 147 -35.24 37.86 -25.40
CA ARG A 147 -35.05 38.80 -26.53
C ARG A 147 -35.81 38.36 -27.78
N ARG A 148 -35.93 37.06 -28.03
CA ARG A 148 -36.71 36.50 -29.16
C ARG A 148 -38.21 36.63 -28.90
N GLU A 149 -38.68 36.38 -27.68
CA GLU A 149 -40.08 36.60 -27.28
C GLU A 149 -40.48 38.08 -27.36
N ALA A 150 -39.59 39.00 -26.97
CA ALA A 150 -39.82 40.44 -27.09
C ALA A 150 -39.92 40.91 -28.56
N LYS A 151 -39.21 40.25 -29.48
CA LYS A 151 -39.27 40.55 -30.93
C LYS A 151 -40.52 39.98 -31.62
N HIS A 152 -41.16 38.95 -31.07
CA HIS A 152 -42.31 38.30 -31.70
C HIS A 152 -43.67 38.79 -31.21
N ARG A 153 -43.72 39.76 -30.29
CA ARG A 153 -44.98 40.38 -29.83
C ARG A 153 -45.50 41.36 -30.90
N PRO A 154 -46.63 41.09 -31.58
CA PRO A 154 -47.20 42.06 -32.50
C PRO A 154 -47.68 43.27 -31.70
N VAL A 155 -47.42 44.47 -32.23
CA VAL A 155 -47.93 45.73 -31.70
C VAL A 155 -49.46 45.71 -31.83
N SER A 156 -50.18 45.45 -30.74
CA SER A 156 -51.54 45.98 -30.58
C SER A 156 -51.92 46.08 -29.10
N THR A 157 -52.36 47.30 -28.78
CA THR A 157 -53.33 47.72 -27.74
C THR A 157 -52.95 47.57 -26.26
N MET A 158 -52.84 48.77 -25.68
CA MET A 158 -52.72 49.11 -24.27
C MET A 158 -53.87 48.56 -23.40
N ALA A 159 -53.54 48.44 -22.11
CA ALA A 159 -54.41 48.51 -20.95
C ALA A 159 -55.43 47.39 -20.78
N ASP A 160 -55.11 46.45 -19.88
CA ASP A 160 -55.95 46.15 -18.72
C ASP A 160 -55.04 45.59 -17.62
N VAL A 161 -54.86 46.38 -16.56
CA VAL A 161 -54.40 45.88 -15.27
C VAL A 161 -55.67 45.58 -14.48
N GLU A 162 -56.07 44.32 -14.45
CA GLU A 162 -56.93 43.80 -13.38
C GLU A 162 -56.26 42.63 -12.68
N MET A 163 -56.26 42.78 -11.37
CA MET A 163 -55.75 41.93 -10.31
C MET A 163 -56.72 40.77 -10.11
N SER A 164 -56.23 39.54 -10.07
CA SER A 164 -56.94 38.44 -9.42
C SER A 164 -55.97 37.56 -8.64
N ASP A 165 -56.21 37.53 -7.34
CA ASP A 165 -55.67 36.60 -6.38
C ASP A 165 -56.04 35.15 -6.76
N ALA A 166 -55.08 34.23 -6.59
CA ALA A 166 -55.21 33.09 -5.67
C ALA A 166 -54.22 31.96 -6.03
N ASN A 167 -53.36 31.65 -5.05
CA ASN A 167 -53.09 30.31 -4.55
C ASN A 167 -52.61 29.22 -5.52
N GLU A 168 -51.31 28.89 -5.48
CA GLU A 168 -50.85 27.52 -5.77
C GLU A 168 -49.69 27.13 -4.84
N ASP A 169 -50.12 26.49 -3.76
CA ASP A 169 -49.50 25.41 -2.98
C ASP A 169 -48.05 24.99 -3.26
N ALA A 170 -47.26 25.06 -2.18
CA ALA A 170 -46.43 23.98 -1.64
C ALA A 170 -45.92 22.88 -2.61
N ASN A 171 -44.69 23.03 -3.11
CA ASN A 171 -43.83 21.86 -3.38
C ASN A 171 -42.33 22.21 -3.32
N ARG A 172 -41.81 22.51 -2.12
CA ARG A 172 -40.37 22.49 -1.87
C ARG A 172 -39.96 21.05 -1.51
N LYS A 173 -39.86 20.19 -2.51
CA LYS A 173 -39.15 18.90 -2.37
C LYS A 173 -37.67 19.16 -2.64
N GLY A 174 -36.85 18.94 -1.62
CA GLY A 174 -35.40 18.95 -1.73
C GLY A 174 -34.96 17.90 -2.74
N THR A 175 -34.17 18.32 -3.72
CA THR A 175 -33.49 17.39 -4.62
C THR A 175 -32.24 16.89 -3.91
N ASN A 176 -32.21 15.58 -3.70
CA ASN A 176 -31.13 14.81 -3.13
C ASN A 176 -29.84 14.99 -3.96
N ILE A 177 -28.73 15.26 -3.28
CA ILE A 177 -27.41 15.64 -3.83
C ILE A 177 -26.59 14.44 -4.35
N ASN A 178 -27.20 13.26 -4.52
CA ASN A 178 -26.45 12.02 -4.76
C ASN A 178 -26.59 11.38 -6.15
N ASP A 179 -27.23 12.05 -7.13
CA ASP A 179 -27.34 11.52 -8.49
C ASP A 179 -26.71 12.45 -9.54
N ILE A 180 -25.38 12.47 -9.61
CA ILE A 180 -24.66 12.83 -10.85
C ILE A 180 -23.56 11.78 -11.04
N GLY A 181 -23.87 10.75 -11.81
CA GLY A 181 -22.90 9.72 -12.20
C GLY A 181 -21.72 10.31 -12.97
N LEU A 182 -20.52 9.81 -12.69
CA LEU A 182 -19.33 10.10 -13.50
C LEU A 182 -19.49 9.48 -14.90
N PRO A 183 -19.25 10.24 -15.99
CA PRO A 183 -19.05 9.63 -17.30
C PRO A 183 -17.61 9.07 -17.42
N PRO A 184 -17.42 8.00 -18.22
CA PRO A 184 -16.17 7.23 -18.27
C PRO A 184 -15.02 8.02 -18.93
N THR A 185 -13.83 7.86 -18.37
CA THR A 185 -12.56 8.36 -18.91
C THR A 185 -12.17 7.58 -20.17
N ASN A 186 -12.19 8.24 -21.32
CA ASN A 186 -11.39 7.85 -22.47
C ASN A 186 -10.49 9.04 -22.83
N VAL A 187 -9.20 8.90 -22.52
CA VAL A 187 -8.16 9.71 -23.15
C VAL A 187 -7.10 8.72 -23.65
N GLU A 188 -7.27 8.33 -24.91
CA GLU A 188 -6.19 7.75 -25.71
C GLU A 188 -5.11 8.81 -25.90
N GLY A 189 -3.86 8.36 -25.88
CA GLY A 189 -2.69 9.21 -25.67
C GLY A 189 -2.37 10.19 -26.80
N GLU A 190 -1.62 11.22 -26.44
CA GLU A 190 -0.68 11.85 -27.35
C GLU A 190 0.70 11.94 -26.68
N ASP A 191 1.68 11.43 -27.42
CA ASP A 191 3.08 11.32 -27.06
C ASP A 191 3.77 12.70 -27.06
N PHE A 192 4.56 12.98 -26.01
CA PHE A 192 5.58 14.02 -26.06
C PHE A 192 6.97 13.40 -25.80
N MET A 193 7.81 13.38 -26.85
CA MET A 193 9.25 13.08 -26.77
C MET A 193 9.93 14.00 -25.74
N GLY A 194 10.94 13.65 -24.95
CA GLY A 194 11.85 12.52 -24.93
C GLY A 194 13.13 12.98 -24.23
N THR A 195 13.52 12.35 -23.12
CA THR A 195 14.92 12.17 -22.71
C THR A 195 15.03 10.83 -21.97
N HIS A 196 16.06 10.07 -22.33
CA HIS A 196 16.26 8.66 -21.99
C HIS A 196 16.16 8.35 -20.48
N LEU A 197 15.29 7.40 -20.12
CA LEU A 197 15.32 6.70 -18.83
C LEU A 197 15.88 5.27 -18.99
N PRO A 198 16.76 4.82 -18.07
CA PRO A 198 17.40 3.50 -18.14
C PRO A 198 16.42 2.35 -17.89
N ALA A 199 16.75 1.18 -18.44
CA ALA A 199 15.89 0.01 -18.63
C ALA A 199 15.32 -0.66 -17.35
N GLU A 200 15.68 -0.19 -16.15
CA GLU A 200 15.28 -0.81 -14.87
C GLU A 200 13.91 -0.36 -14.34
N ILE A 201 13.27 0.65 -14.96
CA ILE A 201 11.96 1.17 -14.53
C ILE A 201 10.77 0.34 -15.07
N ARG A 202 11.02 -0.59 -16.01
CA ARG A 202 9.96 -1.49 -16.52
C ARG A 202 9.39 -2.43 -15.43
N SER A 203 10.14 -2.71 -14.36
CA SER A 203 9.61 -3.47 -13.21
C SER A 203 8.61 -2.66 -12.39
N SER A 204 8.83 -1.34 -12.26
CA SER A 204 7.94 -0.44 -11.51
C SER A 204 6.57 -0.27 -12.18
N THR A 205 6.51 -0.21 -13.52
CA THR A 205 5.22 -0.14 -14.23
C THR A 205 4.41 -1.43 -14.11
N THR A 206 5.08 -2.57 -13.90
CA THR A 206 4.44 -3.87 -13.68
C THR A 206 3.82 -3.93 -12.29
N ILE A 207 4.52 -3.43 -11.27
CA ILE A 207 4.02 -3.33 -9.89
C ILE A 207 2.78 -2.42 -9.81
N HIS A 208 2.77 -1.30 -10.55
CA HIS A 208 1.61 -0.42 -10.60
C HIS A 208 0.37 -1.07 -11.24
N LYS A 209 0.54 -1.94 -12.25
CA LYS A 209 -0.57 -2.69 -12.84
C LYS A 209 -1.10 -3.77 -11.91
N GLU A 210 -0.23 -4.53 -11.27
CA GLU A 210 -0.64 -5.56 -10.31
C GLU A 210 -1.35 -4.96 -9.08
N PHE A 211 -0.91 -3.79 -8.62
CA PHE A 211 -1.56 -3.07 -7.52
C PHE A 211 -2.94 -2.51 -7.91
N ALA A 212 -3.08 -1.99 -9.13
CA ALA A 212 -4.38 -1.52 -9.66
C ALA A 212 -5.38 -2.68 -9.87
N ASP A 213 -4.90 -3.84 -10.34
CA ASP A 213 -5.70 -5.05 -10.50
C ASP A 213 -6.11 -5.66 -9.15
N TYR A 214 -5.24 -5.59 -8.13
CA TYR A 214 -5.54 -6.04 -6.77
C TYR A 214 -6.63 -5.18 -6.11
N ILE A 215 -6.54 -3.85 -6.25
CA ILE A 215 -7.56 -2.94 -5.74
C ILE A 215 -8.91 -3.16 -6.44
N SER A 216 -8.91 -3.37 -7.76
CA SER A 216 -10.15 -3.63 -8.50
C SER A 216 -10.81 -4.96 -8.14
N LYS A 217 -10.05 -5.99 -7.74
CA LYS A 217 -10.59 -7.31 -7.33
C LYS A 217 -11.12 -7.36 -5.90
N HIS A 218 -10.82 -6.37 -5.06
CA HIS A 218 -11.17 -6.37 -3.64
C HIS A 218 -11.99 -5.15 -3.20
N ALA A 219 -12.57 -4.42 -4.16
CA ALA A 219 -13.43 -3.27 -3.93
C ALA A 219 -14.95 -3.56 -4.00
N GLU A 220 -15.36 -4.82 -3.87
CA GLU A 220 -16.76 -5.21 -3.59
C GLU A 220 -17.01 -5.40 -2.09
#